data_AF-A0A7W0TWY7-F1
#
_entry.id   AF-A0A7W0TWY7-F1
#
_cell.length_a   1.000
_cell.length_b   1.000
_cell.length_c   1.000
_cell.angle_alpha   90.00
_cell.angle_beta   90.00
_cell.angle_gamma   90.00
#
_symmetry.space_group_name_H-M   'P 1'
#
loop_
_entity.id
_entity.type
_entity.pdbx_description
1 polymer ?
#
loop_
_entity_poly.entity_id
_entity_poly.type
_entity_poly.pdbx_seq_one_letter_code
_entity_poly.pdbx_strand_id
1 'polypeptide(L)'
;SDGIALPDHQLIVFARDDDEFFGVLHSRAHEVWSLRMGTWLGVGNDPRYTPTSSFETFPLPWPPGTEPSDDPRVPAVAVAARELDENRRRWLDPESETDPAVLKERTLTRLYNARPAWLTNLHAALDRAVWAAYGWEGDPTETDDETILARLLELNRARVLLPPYRPSRPKGRIEGAEKRPGG
;
A
#
# COMPACT_ATOMS: atom_id res chain seq x y z
N SER A 1 -26.37 3.73 18.98
CA SER A 1 -25.91 2.58 19.79
C SER A 1 -24.63 2.09 19.19
N ASP A 2 -23.55 2.18 19.96
CA ASP A 2 -22.20 1.75 19.58
C ASP A 2 -22.19 0.28 19.17
N GLY A 3 -21.93 0.03 17.90
CA GLY A 3 -21.65 -1.31 17.37
C GLY A 3 -20.14 -1.53 17.38
N ILE A 4 -19.64 -2.21 18.41
CA ILE A 4 -18.29 -2.76 18.43
C ILE A 4 -18.20 -3.76 17.26
N ALA A 5 -17.57 -3.35 16.16
CA ALA A 5 -17.25 -4.22 15.05
C ALA A 5 -16.02 -5.06 15.41
N LEU A 6 -16.20 -6.38 15.50
CA LEU A 6 -15.10 -7.33 15.66
C LEU A 6 -14.40 -7.49 14.31
N PRO A 7 -13.10 -7.15 14.18
CA PRO A 7 -12.37 -7.33 12.94
C PRO A 7 -12.00 -8.82 12.77
N ASP A 8 -12.45 -9.42 11.67
CA ASP A 8 -12.05 -10.78 11.28
C ASP A 8 -10.89 -10.76 10.26
N HIS A 9 -10.06 -11.79 10.36
CA HIS A 9 -8.66 -12.08 10.00
C HIS A 9 -7.93 -11.48 8.76
N GLN A 10 -8.39 -10.40 8.13
CA GLN A 10 -7.60 -9.63 7.15
C GLN A 10 -7.68 -8.10 7.34
N LEU A 11 -8.21 -7.64 8.48
CA LEU A 11 -8.18 -6.23 8.85
C LEU A 11 -6.84 -5.88 9.50
N ILE A 12 -5.92 -5.31 8.70
CA ILE A 12 -4.78 -4.58 9.24
C ILE A 12 -5.12 -3.09 9.17
N VAL A 13 -5.44 -2.50 10.32
CA VAL A 13 -5.70 -1.06 10.47
C VAL A 13 -4.38 -0.36 10.73
N PHE A 14 -3.93 0.47 9.79
CA PHE A 14 -2.86 1.44 10.00
C PHE A 14 -3.45 2.85 9.97
N ALA A 15 -3.32 3.60 11.07
CA ALA A 15 -3.67 5.01 11.12
C ALA A 15 -2.50 5.83 10.57
N ARG A 16 -2.54 6.15 9.28
CA ARG A 16 -1.66 7.13 8.64
C ARG A 16 -2.47 7.87 7.58
N ASP A 17 -2.33 9.19 7.51
CA ASP A 17 -3.15 10.08 6.65
C ASP A 17 -2.79 9.98 5.15
N ASP A 18 -1.95 9.03 4.73
CA ASP A 18 -1.47 8.85 3.35
C ASP A 18 -1.97 7.53 2.72
N ASP A 19 -3.03 7.61 1.91
CA ASP A 19 -3.60 6.47 1.16
C ASP A 19 -2.65 5.86 0.10
N GLU A 20 -1.51 6.51 -0.16
CA GLU A 20 -0.46 6.00 -1.06
C GLU A 20 0.17 4.73 -0.49
N PHE A 21 0.58 4.76 0.78
CA PHE A 21 1.17 3.62 1.46
C PHE A 21 0.23 2.42 1.46
N PHE A 22 -1.06 2.68 1.73
CA PHE A 22 -2.12 1.69 1.66
C PHE A 22 -2.27 1.06 0.27
N GLY A 23 -2.26 1.90 -0.77
CA GLY A 23 -2.33 1.43 -2.16
C GLY A 23 -1.17 0.51 -2.54
N VAL A 24 0.05 0.84 -2.12
CA VAL A 24 1.23 -0.01 -2.37
C VAL A 24 1.07 -1.39 -1.72
N LEU A 25 0.57 -1.48 -0.48
CA LEU A 25 0.35 -2.76 0.19
C LEU A 25 -0.75 -3.63 -0.46
N HIS A 26 -1.72 -3.00 -1.12
CA HIS A 26 -2.78 -3.72 -1.84
C HIS A 26 -2.40 -4.12 -3.27
N SER A 27 -1.20 -3.78 -3.73
CA SER A 27 -0.72 -4.11 -5.06
C SER A 27 -0.20 -5.54 -5.18
N ARG A 28 -0.21 -6.06 -6.40
CA ARG A 28 0.42 -7.32 -6.77
C ARG A 28 1.92 -7.35 -6.45
N ALA A 29 2.62 -6.21 -6.51
CA ALA A 29 4.02 -6.14 -6.13
C ALA A 29 4.25 -6.53 -4.66
N HIS A 30 3.37 -6.07 -3.77
CA HIS A 30 3.42 -6.45 -2.36
C HIS A 30 2.94 -7.88 -2.10
N GLU A 31 1.94 -8.36 -2.86
CA GLU A 31 1.48 -9.75 -2.82
C GLU A 31 2.61 -10.72 -3.16
N VAL A 32 3.28 -10.53 -4.31
CA VAL A 32 4.41 -11.36 -4.77
C VAL A 32 5.54 -11.38 -3.73
N TRP A 33 5.89 -10.21 -3.19
CA TRP A 33 6.90 -10.11 -2.14
C TRP A 33 6.52 -10.88 -0.88
N SER A 34 5.31 -10.67 -0.38
CA SER A 34 4.84 -11.25 0.87
C SER A 34 4.74 -12.77 0.80
N LEU A 35 4.28 -13.32 -0.33
CA LEU A 35 4.25 -14.76 -0.56
C LEU A 35 5.65 -15.37 -0.61
N ARG A 36 6.64 -14.65 -1.13
CA ARG A 36 8.01 -15.15 -1.26
C ARG A 36 8.84 -15.03 0.03
N MET A 37 8.64 -13.93 0.77
CA MET A 37 9.41 -13.58 1.97
C MET A 37 8.77 -14.07 3.28
N GLY A 38 7.49 -14.46 3.25
CA GLY A 38 6.85 -15.16 4.35
C GLY A 38 7.53 -16.49 4.65
N THR A 39 7.71 -16.82 5.93
CA THR A 39 8.24 -18.13 6.33
C THR A 39 7.13 -19.18 6.36
N TRP A 40 7.34 -20.32 5.69
CA TRP A 40 6.46 -21.49 5.75
C TRP A 40 6.67 -22.22 7.09
N LEU A 41 5.66 -22.23 7.97
CA LEU A 41 5.69 -22.99 9.23
C LEU A 41 4.75 -24.20 9.14
N GLY A 42 5.30 -25.35 8.72
CA GLY A 42 4.74 -26.68 8.97
C GLY A 42 3.59 -27.13 8.05
N VAL A 43 3.46 -28.46 7.93
CA VAL A 43 2.52 -29.20 7.06
C VAL A 43 1.10 -28.61 7.04
N GLY A 44 0.78 -27.83 6.00
CA GLY A 44 -0.55 -27.24 5.82
C GLY A 44 -0.49 -26.03 4.88
N ASN A 45 -1.45 -25.93 3.96
CA ASN A 45 -1.46 -24.99 2.84
C ASN A 45 -1.93 -23.57 3.21
N ASP A 46 -1.55 -23.06 4.40
CA ASP A 46 -2.03 -21.77 4.94
C ASP A 46 -0.88 -20.77 5.12
N PRO A 47 -0.76 -19.71 4.29
CA PRO A 47 0.23 -18.65 4.53
C PRO A 47 -0.19 -17.80 5.74
N ARG A 48 0.68 -17.72 6.76
CA ARG A 48 0.56 -16.73 7.83
C ARG A 48 1.40 -15.49 7.51
N TYR A 49 0.75 -14.33 7.54
CA TYR A 49 1.42 -13.03 7.50
C TYR A 49 2.21 -12.81 8.80
N THR A 50 3.54 -12.83 8.74
CA THR A 50 4.43 -12.41 9.83
C THR A 50 4.89 -10.97 9.60
N PRO A 51 4.50 -10.00 10.46
CA PRO A 51 4.81 -8.57 10.25
C PRO A 51 6.32 -8.25 10.18
N THR A 52 7.16 -8.94 10.95
CA THR A 52 8.58 -8.60 11.07
C THR A 52 9.46 -9.08 9.90
N SER A 53 9.06 -10.11 9.14
CA SER A 53 9.88 -10.63 8.03
C SER A 53 9.48 -10.10 6.66
N SER A 54 8.19 -9.79 6.45
CA SER A 54 7.63 -9.42 5.15
C SER A 54 7.54 -7.91 4.94
N PHE A 55 7.18 -7.16 5.99
CA PHE A 55 6.97 -5.71 5.91
C PHE A 55 8.27 -4.92 6.07
N GLU A 56 9.13 -5.28 7.02
CA GLU A 56 10.38 -4.54 7.30
C GLU A 56 11.38 -4.57 6.14
N THR A 57 11.29 -5.57 5.27
CA THR A 57 12.18 -5.73 4.12
C THR A 57 11.54 -5.32 2.81
N PHE A 58 10.24 -5.00 2.78
CA PHE A 58 9.57 -4.63 1.53
C PHE A 58 10.14 -3.31 0.96
N PRO A 59 10.68 -3.32 -0.27
CA PRO A 59 11.23 -2.12 -0.85
C PRO A 59 10.10 -1.27 -1.46
N LEU A 60 9.56 -0.31 -0.69
CA LEU A 60 8.55 0.65 -1.15
C LEU A 60 9.02 1.45 -2.39
N PRO A 61 8.14 2.00 -3.23
CA PRO A 61 8.55 2.87 -4.35
C PRO A 61 9.48 4.01 -3.90
N TRP A 62 9.13 4.67 -2.79
CA TRP A 62 9.97 5.63 -2.09
C TRP A 62 10.20 5.17 -0.65
N PRO A 63 11.40 5.35 -0.06
CA PRO A 63 11.57 5.17 1.38
C PRO A 63 10.54 6.01 2.17
N PRO A 64 10.04 5.53 3.32
CA PRO A 64 9.04 6.27 4.09
C PRO A 64 9.50 7.70 4.43
N GLY A 65 8.67 8.69 4.11
CA GLY A 65 8.98 10.11 4.37
C GLY A 65 9.94 10.74 3.36
N THR A 66 10.18 10.07 2.23
CA THR A 66 10.98 10.59 1.10
C THR A 66 10.17 10.67 -0.20
N GLU A 67 8.85 10.51 -0.09
CA GLU A 67 7.93 10.63 -1.20
C GLU A 67 8.03 12.05 -1.79
N PRO A 68 8.25 12.19 -3.11
CA PRO A 68 8.35 13.50 -3.74
C PRO A 68 6.99 14.20 -3.77
N SER A 69 6.85 15.32 -3.06
CA SER A 69 5.57 16.04 -2.88
C SER A 69 4.92 16.51 -4.18
N ASP A 70 5.72 16.77 -5.22
CA ASP A 70 5.26 17.31 -6.50
C ASP A 70 5.17 16.23 -7.61
N ASP A 71 5.42 14.96 -7.27
CA ASP A 71 5.37 13.88 -8.24
C ASP A 71 3.93 13.38 -8.41
N PRO A 72 3.37 13.40 -9.64
CA PRO A 72 1.98 12.99 -9.87
C PRO A 72 1.72 11.51 -9.57
N ARG A 73 2.76 10.68 -9.44
CA ARG A 73 2.62 9.25 -9.13
C ARG A 73 2.21 9.01 -7.68
N VAL A 74 2.59 9.90 -6.76
CA VAL A 74 2.21 9.81 -5.33
C VAL A 74 0.68 9.88 -5.17
N PRO A 75 -0.03 10.93 -5.66
CA PRO A 75 -1.48 10.96 -5.58
C PRO A 75 -2.16 9.91 -6.47
N ALA A 76 -1.53 9.43 -7.55
CA ALA A 76 -2.14 8.43 -8.42
C ALA A 76 -2.37 7.09 -7.71
N VAL A 77 -1.42 6.62 -6.90
CA VAL A 77 -1.58 5.40 -6.09
C VAL A 77 -2.70 5.57 -5.07
N ALA A 78 -2.72 6.71 -4.36
CA ALA A 78 -3.76 7.03 -3.38
C ALA A 78 -5.16 7.05 -4.01
N VAL A 79 -5.31 7.68 -5.18
CA VAL A 79 -6.59 7.72 -5.91
C VAL A 79 -7.05 6.32 -6.30
N ALA A 80 -6.18 5.51 -6.92
CA ALA A 80 -6.55 4.15 -7.32
C ALA A 80 -6.93 3.27 -6.11
N ALA A 81 -6.25 3.43 -4.99
CA ALA A 81 -6.54 2.69 -3.76
C ALA A 81 -7.90 3.09 -3.16
N ARG A 82 -8.21 4.40 -3.13
CA ARG A 82 -9.53 4.92 -2.72
C ARG A 82 -10.65 4.40 -3.61
N GLU A 83 -10.47 4.42 -4.93
CA GLU A 83 -11.46 3.91 -5.87
C GLU A 83 -11.74 2.42 -5.65
N LEU A 84 -10.71 1.61 -5.43
CA LEU A 84 -10.87 0.19 -5.07
C LEU A 84 -11.64 0.03 -3.76
N ASP A 85 -11.28 0.79 -2.72
CA ASP A 85 -11.92 0.70 -1.41
C ASP A 85 -13.40 1.10 -1.45
N GLU A 86 -13.71 2.24 -2.06
CA GLU A 86 -15.07 2.73 -2.21
C GLU A 86 -15.96 1.73 -2.96
N ASN A 87 -15.48 1.12 -4.03
CA ASN A 87 -16.26 0.14 -4.79
C ASN A 87 -16.46 -1.16 -4.00
N ARG A 88 -15.46 -1.62 -3.23
CA ARG A 88 -15.63 -2.76 -2.31
C ARG A 88 -16.70 -2.44 -1.26
N ARG A 89 -16.67 -1.25 -0.65
CA ARG A 89 -17.68 -0.82 0.33
C ARG A 89 -19.08 -0.75 -0.28
N ARG A 90 -19.24 -0.09 -1.43
CA ARG A 90 -20.52 -0.02 -2.16
C ARG A 90 -21.06 -1.41 -2.53
N TRP A 91 -20.17 -2.37 -2.80
CA TRP A 91 -20.59 -3.74 -3.05
C TRP A 91 -20.98 -4.49 -1.77
N LEU A 92 -20.27 -4.29 -0.66
CA LEU A 92 -20.56 -4.93 0.62
C LEU A 92 -21.86 -4.41 1.25
N ASP A 93 -22.09 -3.11 1.17
CA ASP A 93 -23.20 -2.40 1.77
C ASP A 93 -23.87 -1.47 0.74
N PRO A 94 -24.65 -2.03 -0.21
CA PRO A 94 -25.33 -1.23 -1.20
C PRO A 94 -26.57 -0.55 -0.61
N GLU A 95 -26.66 0.77 -0.74
CA GLU A 95 -27.77 1.59 -0.22
C GLU A 95 -29.16 1.12 -0.70
N SER A 96 -29.23 0.47 -1.87
CA SER A 96 -30.48 -0.01 -2.45
C SER A 96 -30.96 -1.36 -1.90
N GLU A 97 -30.11 -2.08 -1.16
CA GLU A 97 -30.42 -3.42 -0.65
C GLU A 97 -30.70 -3.37 0.85
N THR A 98 -31.84 -3.93 1.26
CA THR A 98 -32.26 -3.95 2.67
C THR A 98 -32.58 -5.35 3.18
N ASP A 99 -32.58 -6.37 2.31
CA ASP A 99 -32.84 -7.75 2.72
C ASP A 99 -31.63 -8.32 3.47
N PRO A 100 -31.75 -8.65 4.77
CA PRO A 100 -30.66 -9.22 5.56
C PRO A 100 -30.13 -10.55 5.02
N ALA A 101 -30.98 -11.34 4.34
CA ALA A 101 -30.57 -12.59 3.73
C ALA A 101 -29.63 -12.35 2.55
N VAL A 102 -29.86 -11.30 1.74
CA VAL A 102 -28.97 -10.91 0.64
C VAL A 102 -27.68 -10.30 1.20
N LEU A 103 -27.77 -9.39 2.17
CA LEU A 103 -26.60 -8.73 2.75
C LEU A 103 -25.63 -9.71 3.43
N LYS A 104 -26.14 -10.77 4.07
CA LYS A 104 -25.31 -11.85 4.65
C LYS A 104 -24.44 -12.57 3.61
N GLU A 105 -24.89 -12.60 2.37
CA GLU A 105 -24.20 -13.23 1.26
C GLU A 105 -23.15 -12.30 0.63
N ARG A 106 -23.05 -11.02 1.04
CA ARG A 106 -22.10 -10.04 0.51
C ARG A 106 -20.86 -9.96 1.38
N THR A 107 -19.97 -10.93 1.25
CA THR A 107 -18.65 -10.95 1.92
C THR A 107 -17.52 -10.70 0.94
N LEU A 108 -16.40 -10.14 1.41
CA LEU A 108 -15.21 -9.96 0.56
C LEU A 108 -14.76 -11.27 -0.06
N THR A 109 -14.73 -12.38 0.69
CA THR A 109 -14.40 -13.70 0.14
C THR A 109 -15.24 -14.05 -1.08
N ARG A 110 -16.55 -13.80 -1.03
CA ARG A 110 -17.45 -14.08 -2.17
C ARG A 110 -17.23 -13.12 -3.33
N LEU A 111 -16.99 -11.83 -3.03
CA LEU A 111 -16.63 -10.85 -4.06
C LEU A 111 -15.37 -11.26 -4.81
N TYR A 112 -14.31 -11.67 -4.09
CA TYR A 112 -13.05 -12.09 -4.68
C TYR A 112 -13.14 -13.44 -5.39
N ASN A 113 -14.00 -14.36 -4.92
CA ASN A 113 -14.29 -15.61 -5.63
C ASN A 113 -15.06 -15.39 -6.94
N ALA A 114 -16.04 -14.48 -6.94
CA ALA A 114 -16.80 -14.12 -8.14
C ALA A 114 -15.96 -13.30 -9.13
N ARG A 115 -15.00 -12.52 -8.62
CA ARG A 115 -14.05 -11.69 -9.36
C ARG A 115 -14.68 -10.94 -10.55
N PRO A 116 -15.68 -10.08 -10.29
CA PRO A 116 -16.35 -9.34 -11.36
C PRO A 116 -15.36 -8.43 -12.11
N ALA A 117 -15.64 -8.12 -13.38
CA ALA A 117 -14.75 -7.35 -14.24
C ALA A 117 -14.33 -6.00 -13.64
N TRP A 118 -15.24 -5.30 -12.96
CA TRP A 118 -14.94 -4.04 -12.29
C TRP A 118 -13.85 -4.20 -11.21
N LEU A 119 -13.87 -5.30 -10.45
CA LEU A 119 -12.89 -5.55 -9.40
C LEU A 119 -11.51 -5.82 -10.03
N THR A 120 -11.47 -6.65 -11.07
CA THR A 120 -10.24 -6.91 -11.84
C THR A 120 -9.65 -5.62 -12.41
N ASN A 121 -10.49 -4.75 -12.97
CA ASN A 121 -10.03 -3.49 -13.56
C ASN A 121 -9.47 -2.51 -12.52
N LEU A 122 -10.09 -2.42 -11.34
CA LEU A 122 -9.61 -1.57 -10.25
C LEU A 122 -8.27 -2.08 -9.69
N HIS A 123 -8.12 -3.39 -9.51
CA HIS A 123 -6.81 -3.97 -9.14
C HIS A 123 -5.74 -3.69 -10.21
N ALA A 124 -6.06 -3.89 -11.49
CA ALA A 124 -5.12 -3.57 -12.57
C ALA A 124 -4.76 -2.07 -12.63
N ALA A 125 -5.69 -1.18 -12.31
CA ALA A 125 -5.43 0.25 -12.21
C ALA A 125 -4.49 0.58 -11.04
N LEU A 126 -4.74 0.00 -9.86
CA LEU A 126 -3.86 0.14 -8.70
C LEU A 126 -2.46 -0.40 -9.00
N ASP A 127 -2.36 -1.59 -9.59
CA ASP A 127 -1.09 -2.20 -9.96
C ASP A 127 -0.30 -1.31 -10.92
N ARG A 128 -0.95 -0.74 -11.94
CA ARG A 128 -0.29 0.21 -12.87
C ARG A 128 0.18 1.48 -12.17
N ALA A 129 -0.60 2.02 -11.23
CA ALA A 129 -0.19 3.20 -10.47
C ALA A 129 1.06 2.91 -9.62
N VAL A 130 1.10 1.75 -8.94
CA VAL A 130 2.25 1.31 -8.15
C VAL A 130 3.45 1.00 -9.05
N TRP A 131 3.23 0.38 -10.21
CA TRP A 131 4.27 0.14 -11.21
C TRP A 131 4.94 1.45 -11.68
N ALA A 132 4.12 2.46 -11.95
CA ALA A 132 4.60 3.79 -12.30
C ALA A 132 5.38 4.44 -11.14
N ALA A 133 4.92 4.29 -9.90
CA ALA A 133 5.63 4.77 -8.71
C ALA A 133 7.04 4.16 -8.59
N TYR A 134 7.20 2.88 -8.89
CA TYR A 134 8.51 2.23 -9.00
C TYR A 134 9.37 2.72 -10.18
N GLY A 135 8.78 3.47 -11.13
CA GLY A 135 9.44 3.90 -12.35
C GLY A 135 9.71 2.76 -13.32
N TRP A 136 8.93 1.67 -13.23
CA TRP A 136 9.10 0.49 -14.06
C TRP A 136 8.36 0.64 -15.39
N GLU A 137 9.00 0.18 -16.47
CA GLU A 137 8.39 0.10 -17.80
C GLU A 137 7.55 -1.18 -17.96
N GLY A 138 6.64 -1.16 -18.94
CA GLY A 138 5.72 -2.25 -19.27
C GLY A 138 4.41 -2.22 -18.47
N ASP A 139 3.51 -3.17 -18.75
CA ASP A 139 2.27 -3.36 -17.99
C ASP A 139 2.51 -4.42 -16.89
N PRO A 140 2.19 -4.12 -15.62
CA PRO A 140 2.28 -5.10 -14.53
C PRO A 140 1.45 -6.36 -14.80
N THR A 141 0.31 -6.26 -15.48
CA THR A 141 -0.59 -7.38 -15.78
C THR A 141 0.00 -8.38 -16.78
N GLU A 142 1.01 -7.97 -17.54
CA GLU A 142 1.75 -8.79 -18.51
C GLU A 142 3.10 -9.27 -17.96
N THR A 143 3.46 -8.85 -16.75
CA THR A 143 4.74 -9.20 -16.12
C THR A 143 4.54 -10.39 -15.19
N ASP A 144 5.40 -11.42 -15.28
CA ASP A 144 5.34 -12.59 -14.40
C ASP A 144 5.87 -12.29 -12.98
N ASP A 145 5.49 -13.15 -12.02
CA ASP A 145 5.84 -12.97 -10.60
C ASP A 145 7.36 -13.04 -10.34
N GLU A 146 8.11 -13.85 -11.08
CA GLU A 146 9.57 -13.98 -10.91
C GLU A 146 10.27 -12.69 -11.36
N THR A 147 9.81 -12.08 -12.45
CA THR A 147 10.30 -10.78 -12.90
C THR A 147 10.00 -9.68 -11.87
N ILE A 148 8.79 -9.65 -11.30
CA ILE A 148 8.42 -8.71 -10.22
C ILE A 148 9.36 -8.88 -9.03
N LEU A 149 9.51 -10.13 -8.57
CA LEU A 149 10.35 -10.46 -7.44
C LEU A 149 11.82 -10.08 -7.68
N ALA A 150 12.35 -10.34 -8.87
CA ALA A 150 13.72 -9.98 -9.23
C ALA A 150 13.96 -8.47 -9.12
N ARG A 151 13.04 -7.65 -9.64
CA ARG A 151 13.11 -6.18 -9.55
C ARG A 151 13.05 -5.70 -8.10
N LEU A 152 12.18 -6.28 -7.27
CA LEU A 152 12.08 -5.95 -5.86
C LEU A 152 13.36 -6.34 -5.09
N LEU A 153 13.91 -7.52 -5.33
CA LEU A 153 15.15 -7.97 -4.71
C LEU A 153 16.34 -7.08 -5.09
N GLU A 154 16.43 -6.66 -6.36
CA GLU A 154 17.44 -5.71 -6.82
C GLU A 154 17.32 -4.37 -6.09
N LEU A 155 16.11 -3.81 -5.99
CA LEU A 155 15.86 -2.56 -5.28
C LEU A 155 16.17 -2.66 -3.79
N ASN A 156 15.79 -3.77 -3.14
CA ASN A 156 16.11 -4.03 -1.74
C ASN A 156 17.63 -4.04 -1.52
N ARG A 157 18.38 -4.79 -2.34
CA ARG A 157 19.85 -4.86 -2.27
C ARG A 157 20.50 -3.48 -2.44
N ALA A 158 20.02 -2.69 -3.40
CA ALA A 158 20.54 -1.34 -3.63
C ALA A 158 20.37 -0.43 -2.40
N ARG A 159 19.28 -0.60 -1.64
CA ARG A 159 18.96 0.24 -0.46
C ARG A 159 19.63 -0.21 0.83
N VAL A 160 19.83 -1.52 1.02
CA VAL A 160 20.61 -2.05 2.16
C VAL A 160 22.08 -1.59 2.11
N LEU A 161 22.57 -1.20 0.92
CA LEU A 161 23.93 -0.70 0.70
C LEU A 161 24.06 0.83 0.83
N LEU A 162 22.97 1.58 1.04
CA LEU A 162 23.04 3.02 1.28
C LEU A 162 23.32 3.31 2.77
N PRO A 163 24.24 4.24 3.11
CA PRO A 163 24.41 4.65 4.50
C PRO A 163 23.10 5.22 5.06
N PRO A 164 22.82 5.08 6.37
CA PRO A 164 21.55 5.53 6.96
C PRO A 164 21.30 6.99 6.60
N TYR A 165 20.10 7.25 6.05
CA TYR A 165 19.66 8.59 5.68
C TYR A 165 19.82 9.54 6.88
N ARG A 166 20.65 10.57 6.72
CA ARG A 166 20.77 11.68 7.67
C ARG A 166 20.11 12.90 7.04
N PRO A 167 18.90 13.31 7.47
CA PRO A 167 18.30 14.54 6.96
C PRO A 167 19.23 15.71 7.29
N SER A 168 19.59 16.50 6.27
CA SER A 168 20.38 17.71 6.46
C SER A 168 19.57 18.72 7.26
N ARG A 169 20.06 19.10 8.45
CA ARG A 169 19.48 20.24 9.19
C ARG A 169 19.51 21.49 8.30
N PRO A 170 18.40 22.24 8.16
CA PRO A 170 18.44 23.51 7.47
C PRO A 170 19.41 24.45 8.19
N LYS A 171 20.39 25.00 7.45
CA LYS A 171 21.25 26.08 7.94
C LYS A 171 20.45 27.38 7.95
N GLY A 172 19.67 27.60 9.01
CA GLY A 172 19.03 28.88 9.30
C GLY A 172 19.90 29.71 10.25
N ARG A 173 20.73 30.56 9.68
CA ARG A 173 21.47 31.63 10.39
C ARG A 173 20.47 32.75 10.71
N ILE A 174 20.16 32.97 11.99
CA ILE A 174 19.62 34.26 12.45
C ILE A 174 20.75 35.06 13.08
N GLU A 175 21.48 35.79 12.24
CA GLU A 175 22.25 36.96 12.67
C GLU A 175 21.37 38.19 12.49
N GLY A 176 21.18 38.96 13.56
CA GLY A 176 20.57 40.29 13.49
C GLY A 176 19.57 40.59 14.60
N ALA A 177 20.03 40.69 15.84
CA ALA A 177 19.31 41.46 16.86
C ALA A 177 20.09 42.78 17.08
N GLU A 178 19.55 43.81 16.46
CA GLU A 178 19.99 45.20 16.48
C GLU A 178 19.99 45.76 17.91
N LYS A 179 21.09 46.40 18.29
CA LYS A 179 21.21 47.15 19.55
C LYS A 179 20.25 48.36 19.51
N ARG A 180 19.34 48.46 20.48
CA ARG A 180 18.65 49.72 20.77
C ARG A 180 19.62 50.70 21.45
N PRO A 181 19.70 51.99 21.06
CA PRO A 181 20.32 53.00 21.89
C PRO A 181 19.33 53.48 22.96
N GLY A 182 19.87 53.84 24.12
CA GLY A 182 19.11 54.35 25.25
C GLY A 182 18.49 55.73 25.01
N GLY A 183 17.40 55.96 25.74
CA GLY A 183 16.64 57.20 25.84
C GLY A 183 15.44 56.96 26.72
#